data_AF-A0AAD3NJM8-F1
#
_entry.id   AF-A0AAD3NJM8-F1
#
_cell.length_a   1.000
_cell.length_b   1.000
_cell.length_c   1.000
_cell.angle_alpha   90.00
_cell.angle_beta   90.00
_cell.angle_gamma   90.00
#
_symmetry.space_group_name_H-M   'P 1'
#
loop_
_entity.id
_entity.type
_entity.pdbx_description
1 polymer ?
#
loop_
_entity_poly.entity_id
_entity_poly.type
_entity_poly.pdbx_seq_one_letter_code
_entity_poly.pdbx_strand_id
1 'polypeptide(L)'
;MQMILEVWITLVTVSALTKGVFGGYGLSMFAAQSSPPDPCYDENGNPRRCIPDFVNSAFGKDVRVSSTCGNPAARYCVVTEKGEERTRDCHTCDAGDPKKSHPPAYLTDLNNPHNLTCWQSENYVQYPQNVTLTLSLGKKFEVTYVSLQFCSPRPESMAIYKSMDYGKSWVPFQFYSTQCKKMYNRQNKATITKQNEQEAICTDSHTDMHPLTGGLIAFSTLDGRPSAHDFDNSPVLQDWVTATDIKVIFSRLHTFGDENEDDSELARDSYFYAVSDLQVGGRCKCNGHASKCVKDREGNLVCECKHNTAGPECDRCKPFHYDRPWQRATAREANECIGKSLIVLSFTV
;
A
#
# COMPACT_ATOMS: atom_id res chain seq x y z
N MET A 1 -3.85 -82.50 -27.52
CA MET A 1 -5.25 -82.32 -27.95
C MET A 1 -5.24 -81.06 -28.84
N GLN A 2 -4.72 -81.17 -30.07
CA GLN A 2 -5.49 -81.44 -31.32
C GLN A 2 -6.29 -80.18 -31.70
N MET A 3 -6.17 -79.50 -32.85
CA MET A 3 -5.60 -79.70 -34.20
C MET A 3 -5.63 -78.29 -34.88
N ILE A 4 -4.56 -77.80 -35.52
CA ILE A 4 -4.34 -77.71 -37.00
C ILE A 4 -5.37 -76.86 -37.80
N LEU A 5 -4.90 -75.79 -38.50
CA LEU A 5 -4.88 -75.54 -39.97
C LEU A 5 -4.58 -74.02 -40.23
N GLU A 6 -3.44 -73.52 -40.74
CA GLU A 6 -2.92 -73.50 -42.15
C GLU A 6 -3.95 -72.88 -43.14
N VAL A 7 -3.71 -71.92 -44.06
CA VAL A 7 -2.55 -71.55 -44.89
C VAL A 7 -2.82 -70.21 -45.68
N TRP A 8 -1.74 -69.65 -46.28
CA TRP A 8 -1.60 -69.00 -47.61
C TRP A 8 -1.35 -67.48 -47.73
N ILE A 9 -0.18 -67.22 -48.33
CA ILE A 9 0.40 -65.97 -48.83
C ILE A 9 -0.16 -65.66 -50.23
N THR A 10 -0.47 -64.39 -50.51
CA THR A 10 -0.37 -63.84 -51.88
C THR A 10 0.09 -62.38 -51.86
N LEU A 11 1.26 -62.16 -52.47
CA LEU A 11 1.80 -60.88 -52.91
C LEU A 11 0.99 -60.34 -54.10
N VAL A 12 0.57 -59.07 -54.06
CA VAL A 12 0.34 -58.26 -55.26
C VAL A 12 0.94 -56.87 -55.03
N THR A 13 2.04 -56.61 -55.74
CA THR A 13 2.63 -55.28 -55.95
C THR A 13 1.93 -54.60 -57.12
N VAL A 14 1.34 -53.42 -56.90
CA VAL A 14 1.08 -52.44 -57.97
C VAL A 14 1.54 -51.07 -57.48
N SER A 15 2.60 -50.58 -58.12
CA SER A 15 3.13 -49.23 -57.99
C SER A 15 2.41 -48.31 -58.98
N ALA A 16 1.81 -47.21 -58.52
CA ALA A 16 1.58 -46.00 -59.34
C ALA A 16 1.32 -44.76 -58.46
N LEU A 17 2.39 -43.97 -58.29
CA LEU A 17 2.47 -42.52 -58.14
C LEU A 17 1.17 -41.69 -58.02
N THR A 18 0.95 -41.07 -56.86
CA THR A 18 0.48 -39.67 -56.76
C THR A 18 1.22 -38.96 -55.62
N LYS A 19 1.72 -37.77 -55.93
CA LYS A 19 2.48 -36.88 -55.04
C LYS A 19 1.56 -36.29 -53.96
N GLY A 20 2.01 -36.32 -52.70
CA GLY A 20 1.39 -35.58 -51.59
C GLY A 20 2.40 -35.40 -50.46
N VAL A 21 3.01 -34.22 -50.39
CA VAL A 21 3.99 -33.80 -49.39
C VAL A 21 3.28 -33.58 -48.04
N PHE A 22 3.79 -34.17 -46.95
CA PHE A 22 3.75 -33.55 -45.62
C PHE A 22 4.91 -34.09 -44.75
N GLY A 23 5.91 -33.23 -44.56
CA GLY A 23 7.01 -33.40 -43.60
C GLY A 23 6.50 -33.23 -42.16
N GLY A 24 7.12 -33.98 -41.24
CA GLY A 24 6.67 -34.13 -39.87
C GLY A 24 7.10 -33.03 -38.90
N TYR A 25 6.66 -33.17 -37.65
CA TYR A 25 7.21 -32.49 -36.47
C TYR A 25 6.95 -33.35 -35.23
N GLY A 26 7.97 -34.10 -34.80
CA GLY A 26 8.10 -34.59 -33.44
C GLY A 26 9.25 -33.82 -32.79
N LEU A 27 8.95 -32.64 -32.22
CA LEU A 27 9.92 -31.82 -31.49
C LEU A 27 9.44 -31.58 -30.06
N SER A 28 10.19 -32.18 -29.13
CA SER A 28 10.63 -31.63 -27.85
C SER A 28 9.64 -30.75 -27.07
N MET A 29 8.86 -31.38 -26.19
CA MET A 29 8.16 -30.69 -25.09
C MET A 29 9.13 -30.41 -23.93
N PHE A 30 10.10 -29.54 -24.17
CA PHE A 30 10.81 -28.81 -23.12
C PHE A 30 10.74 -27.32 -23.49
N ALA A 31 9.60 -26.70 -23.21
CA ALA A 31 9.56 -25.25 -23.11
C ALA A 31 10.47 -24.90 -21.92
N ALA A 32 11.67 -24.40 -22.22
CA ALA A 32 12.52 -23.79 -21.22
C ALA A 32 11.67 -22.73 -20.50
N GLN A 33 11.43 -22.90 -19.20
CA GLN A 33 10.99 -21.80 -18.35
C GLN A 33 12.16 -20.80 -18.31
N SER A 34 12.24 -19.95 -19.33
CA SER A 34 13.08 -18.77 -19.28
C SER A 34 12.56 -17.92 -18.13
N SER A 35 13.38 -17.72 -17.10
CA SER A 35 13.11 -16.71 -16.08
C SER A 35 12.74 -15.40 -16.78
N PRO A 36 11.69 -14.69 -16.33
CA PRO A 36 11.29 -13.43 -16.96
C PRO A 36 12.51 -12.50 -17.05
N PRO A 37 12.70 -11.80 -18.19
CA PRO A 37 13.87 -10.94 -18.39
C PRO A 37 13.92 -9.86 -17.30
N ASP A 38 15.11 -9.58 -16.77
CA ASP A 38 15.30 -8.59 -15.70
C ASP A 38 14.85 -7.20 -16.20
N PRO A 39 13.79 -6.60 -15.64
CA PRO A 39 13.25 -5.36 -16.18
C PRO A 39 14.18 -4.16 -15.99
N CYS A 40 15.28 -4.29 -15.23
CA CYS A 40 16.32 -3.27 -15.07
C CYS A 40 17.26 -3.14 -16.27
N TYR A 41 17.17 -4.04 -17.25
CA TYR A 41 17.99 -3.99 -18.47
C TYR A 41 17.10 -4.05 -19.71
N ASP A 42 17.53 -3.41 -20.79
CA ASP A 42 16.91 -3.57 -22.11
C ASP A 42 17.32 -4.90 -22.78
N GLU A 43 16.79 -5.18 -23.98
CA GLU A 43 17.10 -6.40 -24.73
C GLU A 43 18.58 -6.50 -25.13
N ASN A 44 19.30 -5.37 -25.19
CA ASN A 44 20.73 -5.29 -25.49
C ASN A 44 21.60 -5.38 -24.23
N GLY A 45 21.01 -5.48 -23.05
CA GLY A 45 21.71 -5.48 -21.77
C GLY A 45 22.11 -4.10 -21.25
N ASN A 46 21.66 -3.01 -21.87
CA ASN A 46 21.90 -1.67 -21.34
C ASN A 46 21.00 -1.41 -20.12
N PRO A 47 21.50 -0.72 -19.09
CA PRO A 47 20.71 -0.39 -17.91
C PRO A 47 19.57 0.56 -18.28
N ARG A 48 18.39 0.33 -17.68
CA ARG A 48 17.22 1.20 -17.78
C ARG A 48 16.54 1.30 -16.41
N ARG A 49 15.81 2.37 -16.14
CA ARG A 49 15.06 2.51 -14.88
C ARG A 49 14.12 1.34 -14.66
N CYS A 50 14.17 0.76 -13.46
CA CYS A 50 13.23 -0.26 -12.99
C CYS A 50 12.73 0.10 -11.60
N ILE A 51 11.44 -0.10 -11.37
CA ILE A 51 10.78 0.23 -10.10
C ILE A 51 10.00 -0.99 -9.62
N PRO A 52 9.87 -1.19 -8.29
CA PRO A 52 9.06 -2.26 -7.76
C PRO A 52 7.59 -2.11 -8.10
N ASP A 53 6.89 -3.24 -8.07
CA ASP A 53 5.45 -3.31 -8.24
C ASP A 53 4.71 -2.46 -7.20
N PHE A 54 3.54 -1.98 -7.61
CA PHE A 54 2.64 -1.25 -6.74
C PHE A 54 1.90 -2.23 -5.81
N VAL A 55 1.89 -1.95 -4.52
CA VAL A 55 1.29 -2.82 -3.50
C VAL A 55 0.54 -2.02 -2.45
N ASN A 56 -0.45 -2.66 -1.81
CA ASN A 56 -0.92 -2.21 -0.50
C ASN A 56 0.12 -2.63 0.55
N SER A 57 0.93 -1.68 1.00
CA SER A 57 2.00 -1.94 1.98
C SER A 57 1.49 -2.19 3.40
N ALA A 58 0.20 -1.98 3.67
CA ALA A 58 -0.45 -2.28 4.95
C ALA A 58 -0.93 -3.73 5.06
N PHE A 59 -1.20 -4.40 3.93
CA PHE A 59 -1.82 -5.73 3.91
C PHE A 59 -1.04 -6.75 4.73
N GLY A 60 -1.75 -7.45 5.63
CA GLY A 60 -1.21 -8.48 6.51
C GLY A 60 -0.22 -7.98 7.58
N LYS A 61 -0.11 -6.66 7.79
CA LYS A 61 0.74 -6.10 8.85
C LYS A 61 -0.07 -5.78 10.11
N ASP A 62 0.56 -6.02 11.25
CA ASP A 62 -0.01 -5.63 12.54
C ASP A 62 -0.01 -4.10 12.71
N VAL A 63 -1.19 -3.55 12.96
CA VAL A 63 -1.38 -2.13 13.27
C VAL A 63 -1.43 -1.96 14.78
N ARG A 64 -0.61 -1.07 15.33
CA ARG A 64 -0.66 -0.69 16.75
C ARG A 64 -1.74 0.35 16.95
N VAL A 65 -2.67 0.08 17.86
CA VAL A 65 -3.79 0.99 18.15
C VAL A 65 -3.78 1.41 19.62
N SER A 66 -4.31 2.59 19.92
CA SER A 66 -4.39 3.08 21.31
C SER A 66 -5.64 2.63 22.07
N SER A 67 -6.72 2.27 21.38
CA SER A 67 -7.98 1.85 21.98
C SER A 67 -8.57 0.70 21.16
N THR A 68 -9.23 -0.27 21.81
CA THR A 68 -9.95 -1.38 21.16
C THR A 68 -11.04 -1.85 22.12
N CYS A 69 -12.25 -2.05 21.62
CA CYS A 69 -13.34 -2.51 22.47
C CYS A 69 -13.15 -3.98 22.93
N GLY A 70 -13.84 -4.36 24.00
CA GLY A 70 -13.99 -5.76 24.42
C GLY A 70 -13.22 -6.17 25.67
N ASN A 71 -12.46 -5.27 26.31
CA ASN A 71 -11.79 -5.52 27.59
C ASN A 71 -11.94 -4.33 28.58
N PRO A 72 -12.98 -4.30 29.45
CA PRO A 72 -14.03 -5.32 29.62
C PRO A 72 -15.04 -5.32 28.45
N ALA A 73 -15.87 -6.37 28.38
CA ALA A 73 -16.96 -6.43 27.41
C ALA A 73 -17.92 -5.25 27.59
N ALA A 74 -18.21 -4.55 26.50
CA ALA A 74 -18.99 -3.32 26.49
C ALA A 74 -20.09 -3.35 25.42
N ARG A 75 -21.24 -2.74 25.72
CA ARG A 75 -22.33 -2.60 24.75
C ARG A 75 -22.01 -1.44 23.81
N TYR A 76 -22.30 -1.57 22.51
CA TYR A 76 -22.23 -0.48 21.54
C TYR A 76 -23.50 -0.48 20.69
N CYS A 77 -23.88 0.67 20.13
CA CYS A 77 -25.12 0.80 19.37
C CYS A 77 -24.88 1.40 17.98
N VAL A 78 -25.39 0.75 16.94
CA VAL A 78 -25.33 1.24 15.57
C VAL A 78 -26.60 2.03 15.28
N VAL A 79 -26.43 3.27 14.84
CA VAL A 79 -27.56 4.13 14.42
C VAL A 79 -27.83 3.90 12.93
N THR A 80 -29.06 3.56 12.58
CA THR A 80 -29.49 3.51 11.19
C THR A 80 -30.62 4.51 10.94
N GLU A 81 -30.56 5.19 9.80
CA GLU A 81 -31.55 6.16 9.36
C GLU A 81 -32.38 5.58 8.20
N LYS A 82 -33.70 5.51 8.37
CA LYS A 82 -34.66 5.14 7.32
C LYS A 82 -35.69 6.26 7.18
N GLY A 83 -35.45 7.18 6.26
CA GLY A 83 -36.28 8.39 6.14
C GLY A 83 -36.03 9.34 7.32
N GLU A 84 -37.09 9.70 8.05
CA GLU A 84 -37.00 10.53 9.27
C GLU A 84 -36.87 9.71 10.56
N GLU A 85 -37.02 8.38 10.49
CA GLU A 85 -36.95 7.50 11.67
C GLU A 85 -35.51 7.04 11.92
N ARG A 86 -35.05 7.24 13.16
CA ARG A 86 -33.74 6.80 13.67
C ARG A 86 -33.94 5.56 14.55
N THR A 87 -33.30 4.46 14.17
CA THR A 87 -33.30 3.23 14.99
C THR A 87 -31.90 2.95 15.51
N ARG A 88 -31.81 2.46 16.76
CA ARG A 88 -30.56 2.14 17.44
C ARG A 88 -30.50 0.65 17.72
N ASP A 89 -29.65 -0.06 17.01
CA ASP A 89 -29.43 -1.50 17.18
C ASP A 89 -28.18 -1.73 18.03
N CYS A 90 -28.36 -2.28 19.23
CA CYS A 90 -27.27 -2.46 20.18
C CYS A 90 -26.73 -3.88 20.21
N HIS A 91 -25.41 -3.99 20.26
CA HIS A 91 -24.65 -5.24 20.30
C HIS A 91 -23.63 -5.17 21.44
N THR A 92 -22.93 -6.28 21.68
CA THR A 92 -21.88 -6.36 22.71
C THR A 92 -20.55 -6.67 22.03
N CYS A 93 -19.53 -5.84 22.28
CA CYS A 93 -18.16 -6.12 21.91
C CYS A 93 -17.48 -6.86 23.06
N ASP A 94 -16.94 -8.05 22.77
CA ASP A 94 -16.26 -8.91 23.74
C ASP A 94 -15.00 -9.47 23.07
N ALA A 95 -13.83 -9.20 23.65
CA ALA A 95 -12.56 -9.69 23.12
C ALA A 95 -12.38 -11.20 23.34
N GLY A 96 -13.13 -11.81 24.26
CA GLY A 96 -13.11 -13.25 24.52
C GLY A 96 -13.94 -14.08 23.53
N ASP A 97 -14.89 -13.47 22.82
CA ASP A 97 -15.74 -14.14 21.82
C ASP A 97 -15.31 -13.73 20.39
N PRO A 98 -14.72 -14.64 19.59
CA PRO A 98 -14.28 -14.34 18.22
C PRO A 98 -15.38 -13.78 17.29
N LYS A 99 -16.66 -14.05 17.58
CA LYS A 99 -17.78 -13.52 16.78
C LYS A 99 -18.15 -12.08 17.10
N LYS A 100 -17.73 -11.59 18.26
CA LYS A 100 -18.04 -10.26 18.81
C LYS A 100 -16.78 -9.43 19.07
N SER A 101 -15.61 -9.98 18.78
CA SER A 101 -14.33 -9.32 18.91
C SER A 101 -14.06 -8.44 17.67
N HIS A 102 -13.49 -7.27 17.91
CA HIS A 102 -13.11 -6.31 16.86
C HIS A 102 -11.60 -5.95 16.92
N PRO A 103 -10.70 -6.94 16.74
CA PRO A 103 -9.27 -6.74 16.92
C PRO A 103 -8.65 -5.85 15.81
N PRO A 104 -7.47 -5.24 16.06
CA PRO A 104 -6.77 -4.42 15.07
C PRO A 104 -6.32 -5.16 13.81
N ALA A 105 -6.25 -6.49 13.86
CA ALA A 105 -5.93 -7.33 12.71
C ALA A 105 -6.94 -7.17 11.57
N TYR A 106 -8.19 -6.78 11.87
CA TYR A 106 -9.24 -6.48 10.88
C TYR A 106 -9.02 -5.16 10.12
N LEU A 107 -7.95 -4.42 10.39
CA LEU A 107 -7.63 -3.23 9.61
C LEU A 107 -6.89 -3.59 8.31
N THR A 108 -6.23 -4.75 8.25
CA THR A 108 -5.26 -5.07 7.20
C THR A 108 -5.42 -6.50 6.68
N ASP A 109 -6.52 -7.17 7.02
CA ASP A 109 -6.88 -8.48 6.52
C ASP A 109 -7.45 -8.42 5.10
N LEU A 110 -7.96 -9.55 4.61
CA LEU A 110 -8.60 -9.60 3.30
C LEU A 110 -9.99 -8.98 3.37
N ASN A 111 -10.09 -7.72 2.92
CA ASN A 111 -11.36 -7.01 2.88
C ASN A 111 -12.31 -7.63 1.84
N ASN A 112 -13.42 -8.21 2.30
CA ASN A 112 -14.50 -8.74 1.48
C ASN A 112 -15.77 -7.88 1.65
N PRO A 113 -16.25 -7.19 0.60
CA PRO A 113 -17.44 -6.34 0.69
C PRO A 113 -18.72 -7.05 1.17
N HIS A 114 -18.81 -8.38 0.99
CA HIS A 114 -19.95 -9.17 1.43
C HIS A 114 -19.85 -9.66 2.89
N ASN A 115 -18.65 -9.64 3.47
CA ASN A 115 -18.40 -10.06 4.84
C ASN A 115 -17.33 -9.15 5.45
N LEU A 116 -17.75 -7.96 5.85
CA LEU A 116 -16.87 -6.94 6.40
C LEU A 116 -16.42 -7.32 7.81
N THR A 117 -15.11 -7.38 7.99
CA THR A 117 -14.45 -7.35 9.28
C THR A 117 -14.19 -5.89 9.64
N CYS A 118 -14.35 -5.51 10.90
CA CYS A 118 -14.14 -4.14 11.36
C CYS A 118 -13.39 -4.14 12.68
N TRP A 119 -12.29 -3.40 12.76
CA TRP A 119 -11.73 -2.97 14.04
C TRP A 119 -12.61 -1.87 14.63
N GLN A 120 -12.74 -1.83 15.96
CA GLN A 120 -13.56 -0.85 16.67
C GLN A 120 -12.86 -0.36 17.95
N SER A 121 -12.90 0.96 18.18
CA SER A 121 -12.42 1.61 19.40
C SER A 121 -13.36 1.38 20.58
N GLU A 122 -12.92 1.75 21.79
CA GLU A 122 -13.85 1.92 22.90
C GLU A 122 -14.88 3.03 22.59
N ASN A 123 -16.01 2.98 23.30
CA ASN A 123 -17.08 3.96 23.14
C ASN A 123 -16.69 5.31 23.73
N TYR A 124 -17.22 6.36 23.14
CA TYR A 124 -17.19 7.74 23.62
C TYR A 124 -15.77 8.27 23.89
N VAL A 125 -14.79 7.88 23.05
CA VAL A 125 -13.46 8.52 23.02
C VAL A 125 -13.57 9.83 22.25
N GLN A 126 -13.99 10.88 22.93
CA GLN A 126 -14.24 12.21 22.35
C GLN A 126 -13.14 13.21 22.72
N TYR A 127 -13.01 14.27 21.92
CA TYR A 127 -12.08 15.38 22.16
C TYR A 127 -12.15 15.86 23.64
N PRO A 128 -11.01 16.03 24.35
CA PRO A 128 -9.64 16.11 23.84
C PRO A 128 -8.90 14.77 23.71
N GLN A 129 -9.54 13.65 24.01
CA GLN A 129 -8.93 12.33 23.82
C GLN A 129 -8.92 11.98 22.32
N ASN A 130 -7.95 11.16 21.91
CA ASN A 130 -7.81 10.73 20.54
C ASN A 130 -7.52 9.23 20.44
N VAL A 131 -7.89 8.65 19.30
CA VAL A 131 -7.56 7.27 18.97
C VAL A 131 -6.54 7.26 17.86
N THR A 132 -5.48 6.47 18.03
CA THR A 132 -4.35 6.42 17.10
C THR A 132 -4.22 5.03 16.50
N LEU A 133 -3.97 4.98 15.18
CA LEU A 133 -3.59 3.79 14.43
C LEU A 133 -2.17 4.02 13.92
N THR A 134 -1.22 3.16 14.26
CA THR A 134 0.19 3.27 13.84
C THR A 134 0.62 2.02 13.10
N LEU A 135 0.98 2.18 11.84
CA LEU A 135 1.44 1.13 10.93
C LEU A 135 2.93 1.34 10.62
N SER A 136 3.75 0.32 10.88
CA SER A 136 5.17 0.31 10.52
C SER A 136 5.41 -0.51 9.24
N LEU A 137 5.95 0.13 8.20
CA LEU A 137 6.18 -0.52 6.92
C LEU A 137 7.47 -1.36 6.94
N GLY A 138 8.43 -1.02 7.81
CA GLY A 138 9.70 -1.72 7.97
C GLY A 138 10.75 -1.40 6.89
N LYS A 139 10.43 -0.53 5.93
CA LYS A 139 11.30 0.01 4.89
C LYS A 139 10.73 1.35 4.40
N LYS A 140 11.54 2.20 3.77
CA LYS A 140 11.03 3.38 3.04
C LYS A 140 10.19 2.98 1.82
N PHE A 141 8.97 3.49 1.77
CA PHE A 141 8.05 3.42 0.62
C PHE A 141 7.85 4.80 0.02
N GLU A 142 7.60 4.84 -1.29
CA GLU A 142 7.02 5.98 -1.98
C GLU A 142 5.50 5.78 -1.99
N VAL A 143 4.83 6.42 -1.04
CA VAL A 143 3.38 6.30 -0.79
C VAL A 143 2.63 7.14 -1.81
N THR A 144 1.71 6.52 -2.53
CA THR A 144 0.82 7.18 -3.48
C THR A 144 -0.50 7.58 -2.81
N TYR A 145 -1.06 6.71 -1.96
CA TYR A 145 -2.25 7.03 -1.20
C TYR A 145 -2.30 6.34 0.16
N VAL A 146 -3.09 6.92 1.07
CA VAL A 146 -3.56 6.28 2.30
C VAL A 146 -5.08 6.31 2.28
N SER A 147 -5.75 5.18 2.43
CA SER A 147 -7.21 5.12 2.47
C SER A 147 -7.73 4.33 3.64
N LEU A 148 -8.85 4.80 4.19
CA LEU A 148 -9.59 4.16 5.27
C LEU A 148 -11.05 4.00 4.88
N GLN A 149 -11.56 2.78 5.01
CA GLN A 149 -12.99 2.47 4.87
C GLN A 149 -13.59 2.28 6.25
N PHE A 150 -14.64 3.05 6.57
CA PHE A 150 -15.25 3.09 7.89
C PHE A 150 -16.50 2.23 7.98
N CYS A 151 -16.66 1.54 9.11
CA CYS A 151 -17.91 0.87 9.50
C CYS A 151 -18.81 1.79 10.33
N SER A 152 -18.20 2.71 11.08
CA SER A 152 -18.86 3.85 11.72
C SER A 152 -19.00 5.02 10.75
N PRO A 153 -19.70 6.11 11.13
CA PRO A 153 -19.54 7.39 10.46
C PRO A 153 -18.08 7.83 10.48
N ARG A 154 -17.68 8.61 9.47
CA ARG A 154 -16.33 9.18 9.40
C ARG A 154 -16.08 10.11 10.60
N PRO A 155 -14.83 10.28 11.04
CA PRO A 155 -14.49 11.29 12.05
C PRO A 155 -14.81 12.69 11.53
N GLU A 156 -15.29 13.57 12.41
CA GLU A 156 -15.42 14.98 12.09
C GLU A 156 -14.03 15.61 11.93
N SER A 157 -13.09 15.23 12.80
CA SER A 157 -11.70 15.65 12.71
C SER A 157 -10.75 14.47 12.82
N MET A 158 -9.84 14.36 11.86
CA MET A 158 -8.74 13.40 11.87
C MET A 158 -7.48 13.95 11.21
N ALA A 159 -6.35 13.31 11.49
CA ALA A 159 -5.06 13.69 10.96
C ALA A 159 -4.25 12.46 10.56
N ILE A 160 -3.53 12.56 9.46
CA ILE A 160 -2.59 11.55 8.98
C ILE A 160 -1.19 12.13 9.14
N TYR A 161 -0.30 11.38 9.77
CA TYR A 161 1.10 11.66 9.95
C TYR A 161 1.92 10.56 9.29
N LYS A 162 3.15 10.90 8.91
CA LYS A 162 4.15 9.94 8.46
C LYS A 162 5.44 10.08 9.24
N SER A 163 6.21 9.01 9.27
CA SER A 163 7.62 9.03 9.68
C SER A 163 8.51 8.72 8.48
N MET A 164 9.73 9.24 8.48
CA MET A 164 10.77 8.92 7.49
C MET A 164 12.00 8.26 8.13
N ASP A 165 11.96 8.03 9.45
CA ASP A 165 13.07 7.62 10.31
C ASP A 165 12.71 6.47 11.26
N TYR A 166 11.78 5.61 10.82
CA TYR A 166 11.34 4.40 11.54
C TYR A 166 10.62 4.70 12.86
N GLY A 167 9.75 5.72 12.85
CA GLY A 167 8.85 6.08 13.94
C GLY A 167 9.43 7.00 15.01
N LYS A 168 10.66 7.52 14.83
CA LYS A 168 11.34 8.40 15.79
C LYS A 168 10.77 9.82 15.75
N SER A 169 10.55 10.35 14.56
CA SER A 169 9.89 11.63 14.33
C SER A 169 8.64 11.45 13.47
N TRP A 170 7.68 12.36 13.66
CA TRP A 170 6.40 12.35 12.98
C TRP A 170 6.14 13.72 12.37
N VAL A 171 5.87 13.73 11.07
CA VAL A 171 5.53 14.93 10.31
C VAL A 171 4.10 14.82 9.79
N PRO A 172 3.34 15.93 9.75
CA PRO A 172 1.97 15.90 9.28
C PRO A 172 1.93 15.59 7.77
N PHE A 173 0.96 14.79 7.37
CA PHE A 173 0.75 14.36 5.99
C PHE A 173 -0.54 14.96 5.41
N GLN A 174 -1.64 14.87 6.16
CA GLN A 174 -2.96 15.40 5.77
C GLN A 174 -3.84 15.66 7.00
N PHE A 175 -4.67 16.69 6.95
CA PHE A 175 -5.69 16.96 7.97
C PHE A 175 -7.09 16.99 7.36
N TYR A 176 -8.06 16.48 8.12
CA TYR A 176 -9.48 16.55 7.81
C TYR A 176 -10.21 17.15 9.01
N SER A 177 -10.95 18.25 8.83
CA SER A 177 -11.75 18.89 9.88
C SER A 177 -12.72 19.91 9.30
N THR A 178 -13.95 20.02 9.85
CA THR A 178 -14.84 21.15 9.51
C THR A 178 -14.32 22.48 10.08
N GLN A 179 -13.50 22.42 11.14
CA GLN A 179 -12.96 23.59 11.85
C GLN A 179 -11.42 23.58 11.88
N CYS A 180 -10.79 23.42 10.71
CA CYS A 180 -9.33 23.39 10.52
C CYS A 180 -8.54 24.42 11.34
N LYS A 181 -9.02 25.67 11.40
CA LYS A 181 -8.32 26.76 12.09
C LYS A 181 -8.35 26.60 13.62
N LYS A 182 -9.46 26.09 14.17
CA LYS A 182 -9.60 25.87 15.63
C LYS A 182 -8.96 24.57 16.07
N MET A 183 -9.11 23.50 15.29
CA MET A 183 -8.63 22.16 15.64
C MET A 183 -7.13 21.99 15.42
N TYR A 184 -6.62 22.41 14.25
CA TYR A 184 -5.23 22.16 13.85
C TYR A 184 -4.42 23.43 13.56
N ASN A 185 -5.01 24.62 13.80
CA ASN A 185 -4.41 25.92 13.47
C ASN A 185 -3.98 26.04 11.99
N ARG A 186 -4.73 25.39 11.09
CA ARG A 186 -4.50 25.42 9.63
C ARG A 186 -5.62 26.15 8.90
N GLN A 187 -5.29 26.72 7.74
CA GLN A 187 -6.31 27.28 6.85
C GLN A 187 -7.08 26.14 6.17
N ASN A 188 -8.40 26.30 6.00
CA ASN A 188 -9.22 25.34 5.28
C ASN A 188 -8.94 25.47 3.77
N LYS A 189 -8.63 24.36 3.11
CA LYS A 189 -8.32 24.26 1.67
C LYS A 189 -7.25 25.26 1.22
N ALA A 190 -6.15 25.32 1.95
CA ALA A 190 -5.00 26.13 1.56
C ALA A 190 -4.46 25.68 0.19
N THR A 191 -4.22 26.63 -0.72
CA THR A 191 -3.62 26.36 -2.02
C THR A 191 -2.14 26.00 -1.89
N ILE A 192 -1.73 24.90 -2.54
CA ILE A 192 -0.33 24.48 -2.60
C ILE A 192 0.34 25.22 -3.77
N THR A 193 1.44 25.91 -3.48
CA THR A 193 2.31 26.55 -4.45
C THR A 193 3.62 25.78 -4.59
N LYS A 194 4.44 26.13 -5.58
CA LYS A 194 5.77 25.50 -5.77
C LYS A 194 6.71 25.69 -4.56
N GLN A 195 6.46 26.69 -3.72
CA GLN A 195 7.31 27.00 -2.56
C GLN A 195 6.98 26.13 -1.34
N ASN A 196 5.76 25.60 -1.24
CA ASN A 196 5.29 24.84 -0.08
C ASN A 196 4.74 23.46 -0.47
N GLU A 197 5.33 22.81 -1.48
CA GLU A 197 4.92 21.47 -1.95
C GLU A 197 5.10 20.34 -0.94
N GLN A 198 5.65 20.60 0.25
CA GLN A 198 5.73 19.66 1.37
C GLN A 198 4.80 20.04 2.53
N GLU A 199 3.93 21.03 2.34
CA GLU A 199 2.96 21.42 3.36
C GLU A 199 1.77 20.44 3.37
N ALA A 200 1.39 20.02 4.58
CA ALA A 200 0.17 19.28 4.83
C ALA A 200 -1.02 20.26 4.90
N ILE A 201 -2.01 20.03 4.05
CA ILE A 201 -3.22 20.84 3.98
C ILE A 201 -4.29 20.31 4.94
N CYS A 202 -5.24 21.17 5.29
CA CYS A 202 -6.47 20.78 5.99
C CYS A 202 -7.66 21.03 5.08
N THR A 203 -8.57 20.06 4.99
CA THR A 203 -9.80 20.16 4.20
C THR A 203 -11.00 19.65 5.00
N ASP A 204 -12.17 20.19 4.71
CA ASP A 204 -13.47 19.66 5.16
C ASP A 204 -14.05 18.63 4.16
N SER A 205 -13.33 18.34 3.08
CA SER A 205 -13.71 17.26 2.16
C SER A 205 -13.73 15.93 2.90
N HIS A 206 -14.82 15.17 2.77
CA HIS A 206 -15.01 13.87 3.41
C HIS A 206 -15.15 13.91 4.94
N THR A 207 -15.41 15.07 5.55
CA THR A 207 -15.81 15.19 6.95
C THR A 207 -17.32 15.23 7.12
N ASP A 208 -18.10 14.86 6.10
CA ASP A 208 -19.54 14.73 6.24
C ASP A 208 -19.86 13.41 6.95
N MET A 209 -20.83 13.46 7.86
CA MET A 209 -21.26 12.31 8.64
C MET A 209 -21.82 11.18 7.76
N HIS A 210 -22.53 11.52 6.68
CA HIS A 210 -23.07 10.56 5.72
C HIS A 210 -22.02 10.13 4.70
N PRO A 211 -21.95 8.84 4.32
CA PRO A 211 -22.79 7.75 4.80
C PRO A 211 -22.42 7.28 6.22
N LEU A 212 -23.40 6.81 6.98
CA LEU A 212 -23.20 6.32 8.36
C LEU A 212 -22.36 5.04 8.43
N THR A 213 -22.29 4.29 7.32
CA THR A 213 -21.49 3.08 7.16
C THR A 213 -20.92 3.04 5.75
N GLY A 214 -19.70 2.52 5.59
CA GLY A 214 -19.01 2.45 4.30
C GLY A 214 -18.41 3.77 3.85
N GLY A 215 -18.27 4.74 4.75
CA GLY A 215 -17.60 6.00 4.46
C GLY A 215 -16.15 5.75 4.05
N LEU A 216 -15.71 6.36 2.95
CA LEU A 216 -14.34 6.27 2.46
C LEU A 216 -13.62 7.60 2.64
N ILE A 217 -12.41 7.55 3.18
CA ILE A 217 -11.45 8.65 3.14
C ILE A 217 -10.24 8.16 2.37
N ALA A 218 -9.91 8.84 1.28
CA ALA A 218 -8.74 8.55 0.47
C ALA A 218 -7.87 9.81 0.37
N PHE A 219 -6.66 9.73 0.91
CA PHE A 219 -5.64 10.75 0.80
C PHE A 219 -4.67 10.38 -0.32
N SER A 220 -4.62 11.19 -1.39
CA SER A 220 -3.63 11.07 -2.45
C SER A 220 -2.46 12.03 -2.18
N THR A 221 -1.24 11.53 -2.18
CA THR A 221 -0.07 12.30 -1.73
C THR A 221 0.32 13.43 -2.68
N LEU A 222 0.08 13.23 -3.98
CA LEU A 222 0.43 14.17 -5.06
C LEU A 222 -0.74 15.07 -5.48
N ASP A 223 -1.93 14.90 -4.90
CA ASP A 223 -3.10 15.68 -5.28
C ASP A 223 -2.92 17.18 -4.97
N GLY A 224 -3.31 18.02 -5.93
CA GLY A 224 -3.15 19.47 -5.86
C GLY A 224 -1.70 19.99 -5.87
N ARG A 225 -0.67 19.15 -6.07
CA ARG A 225 0.74 19.57 -6.04
C ARG A 225 1.26 19.94 -7.45
N PRO A 226 1.73 21.19 -7.67
CA PRO A 226 2.12 21.66 -9.00
C PRO A 226 3.13 20.78 -9.75
N SER A 227 4.16 20.26 -9.08
CA SER A 227 5.23 19.47 -9.70
C SER A 227 4.89 17.97 -9.84
N ALA A 228 3.65 17.54 -9.55
CA ALA A 228 3.26 16.13 -9.62
C ALA A 228 3.46 15.51 -11.01
N HIS A 229 3.27 16.30 -12.07
CA HIS A 229 3.49 15.87 -13.46
C HIS A 229 4.97 15.65 -13.81
N ASP A 230 5.88 16.26 -13.05
CA ASP A 230 7.34 16.14 -13.20
C ASP A 230 7.97 15.50 -11.95
N PHE A 231 7.28 14.52 -11.36
CA PHE A 231 7.69 13.84 -10.14
C PHE A 231 9.10 13.25 -10.22
N ASP A 232 9.48 12.69 -11.38
CA ASP A 232 10.79 12.07 -11.62
C ASP A 232 11.97 13.05 -11.43
N ASN A 233 11.73 14.36 -11.63
CA ASN A 233 12.75 15.40 -11.48
C ASN A 233 12.52 16.30 -10.26
N SER A 234 11.46 16.09 -9.48
CA SER A 234 11.15 16.86 -8.27
C SER A 234 11.63 16.14 -7.00
N PRO A 235 12.85 16.44 -6.48
CA PRO A 235 13.32 15.84 -5.22
C PRO A 235 12.40 16.20 -4.04
N VAL A 236 11.78 17.39 -4.07
CA VAL A 236 10.84 17.85 -3.06
C VAL A 236 9.65 16.90 -2.94
N LEU A 237 9.06 16.48 -4.07
CA LEU A 237 7.94 15.54 -4.05
C LEU A 237 8.39 14.10 -3.80
N GLN A 238 9.57 13.69 -4.28
CA GLN A 238 10.13 12.37 -3.97
C GLN A 238 10.31 12.17 -2.46
N ASP A 239 10.74 13.21 -1.74
CA ASP A 239 10.82 13.18 -0.27
C ASP A 239 9.44 13.32 0.38
N TRP A 240 8.53 14.11 -0.20
CA TRP A 240 7.15 14.22 0.27
C TRP A 240 6.39 12.90 0.27
N VAL A 241 6.57 12.05 -0.75
CA VAL A 241 5.90 10.74 -0.79
C VAL A 241 6.63 9.66 0.03
N THR A 242 7.86 9.94 0.47
CA THR A 242 8.65 8.98 1.23
C THR A 242 8.12 8.82 2.65
N ALA A 243 7.84 7.58 3.08
CA ALA A 243 7.48 7.24 4.44
C ALA A 243 8.00 5.85 4.86
N THR A 244 8.34 5.67 6.14
CA THR A 244 8.64 4.38 6.78
C THR A 244 7.47 3.88 7.62
N ASP A 245 6.67 4.80 8.15
CA ASP A 245 5.55 4.51 9.04
C ASP A 245 4.42 5.52 8.77
N ILE A 246 3.19 5.07 8.95
CA ILE A 246 1.98 5.89 8.83
C ILE A 246 1.26 5.87 10.18
N LYS A 247 0.80 7.04 10.62
CA LYS A 247 -0.02 7.18 11.82
C LYS A 247 -1.27 7.97 11.50
N VAL A 248 -2.42 7.39 11.82
CA VAL A 248 -3.72 8.05 11.70
C VAL A 248 -4.20 8.37 13.11
N ILE A 249 -4.70 9.59 13.30
CA ILE A 249 -5.22 10.08 14.58
C ILE A 249 -6.65 10.54 14.35
N PHE A 250 -7.59 9.93 15.07
CA PHE A 250 -8.97 10.37 15.14
C PHE A 250 -9.14 11.27 16.36
N SER A 251 -9.58 12.50 16.14
CA SER A 251 -9.57 13.56 17.17
C SER A 251 -10.97 13.94 17.65
N ARG A 252 -11.97 13.90 16.76
CA ARG A 252 -13.35 14.28 17.11
C ARG A 252 -14.38 13.47 16.32
N LEU A 253 -15.41 12.99 17.00
CA LEU A 253 -16.57 12.30 16.41
C LEU A 253 -17.63 13.31 15.95
N HIS A 254 -18.46 12.92 14.98
CA HIS A 254 -19.71 13.63 14.72
C HIS A 254 -20.71 13.40 15.84
N THR A 255 -21.52 14.42 16.11
CA THR A 255 -22.62 14.35 17.06
C THR A 255 -23.92 14.61 16.30
N PHE A 256 -24.98 13.89 16.61
CA PHE A 256 -26.26 13.99 15.89
C PHE A 256 -27.11 15.23 16.30
N GLY A 257 -26.57 16.07 17.19
CA GLY A 257 -27.33 17.16 17.84
C GLY A 257 -28.12 16.70 19.08
N ASP A 258 -28.11 15.40 19.37
CA ASP A 258 -28.75 14.76 20.53
C ASP A 258 -28.02 15.04 21.87
N GLU A 259 -27.06 15.97 21.89
CA GLU A 259 -26.25 16.30 23.09
C GLU A 259 -27.09 16.97 24.20
N ASN A 260 -28.23 17.56 23.84
CA ASN A 260 -29.10 18.30 24.74
C ASN A 260 -30.26 17.47 25.31
N GLU A 261 -30.44 16.22 24.85
CA GLU A 261 -31.41 15.27 25.40
C GLU A 261 -30.67 14.34 26.36
N ASP A 262 -30.73 14.67 27.66
CA ASP A 262 -30.37 13.85 28.83
C ASP A 262 -29.55 12.60 28.54
N ASP A 263 -28.21 12.69 28.66
CA ASP A 263 -27.25 11.67 29.14
C ASP A 263 -27.66 10.18 29.04
N SER A 264 -28.28 9.76 27.94
CA SER A 264 -28.65 8.38 27.78
C SER A 264 -27.37 7.63 27.50
N GLU A 265 -26.97 6.75 28.40
CA GLU A 265 -25.86 5.81 28.22
C GLU A 265 -25.87 5.19 26.81
N LEU A 266 -27.07 4.95 26.27
CA LEU A 266 -27.32 4.46 24.90
C LEU A 266 -26.84 5.39 23.78
N ALA A 267 -26.95 6.72 23.95
CA ALA A 267 -26.41 7.68 22.99
C ALA A 267 -24.88 7.66 23.02
N ARG A 268 -24.27 7.58 24.20
CA ARG A 268 -22.81 7.49 24.35
C ARG A 268 -22.25 6.19 23.76
N ASP A 269 -22.98 5.08 23.92
CA ASP A 269 -22.68 3.77 23.34
C ASP A 269 -22.71 3.76 21.79
N SER A 270 -23.28 4.81 21.17
CA SER A 270 -23.35 4.93 19.71
C SER A 270 -22.21 5.70 19.05
N TYR A 271 -21.37 6.35 19.86
CA TYR A 271 -20.25 7.16 19.38
C TYR A 271 -18.93 6.41 19.55
N PHE A 272 -18.42 5.84 18.46
CA PHE A 272 -17.13 5.13 18.43
C PHE A 272 -16.51 5.22 17.03
N TYR A 273 -15.23 4.87 16.92
CA TYR A 273 -14.55 4.73 15.63
C TYR A 273 -14.52 3.27 15.23
N ALA A 274 -14.95 2.96 14.00
CA ALA A 274 -14.81 1.62 13.44
C ALA A 274 -14.35 1.68 11.97
N VAL A 275 -13.36 0.86 11.63
CA VAL A 275 -12.69 0.84 10.32
C VAL A 275 -12.59 -0.60 9.83
N SER A 276 -13.03 -0.85 8.60
CA SER A 276 -12.95 -2.18 7.96
C SER A 276 -11.66 -2.41 7.20
N ASP A 277 -11.02 -1.36 6.70
CA ASP A 277 -9.85 -1.53 5.85
C ASP A 277 -8.98 -0.28 5.88
N LEU A 278 -7.69 -0.48 6.11
CA LEU A 278 -6.62 0.50 6.07
C LEU A 278 -5.64 0.10 4.96
N GLN A 279 -5.57 0.90 3.92
CA GLN A 279 -4.65 0.68 2.82
C GLN A 279 -3.61 1.80 2.75
N VAL A 280 -2.36 1.41 2.52
CA VAL A 280 -1.26 2.33 2.21
C VAL A 280 -0.68 1.90 0.88
N GLY A 281 -1.24 2.45 -0.19
CA GLY A 281 -0.86 2.15 -1.56
C GLY A 281 0.44 2.87 -1.94
N GLY A 282 1.40 2.12 -2.43
CA GLY A 282 2.67 2.68 -2.87
C GLY A 282 3.60 1.61 -3.41
N ARG A 283 4.88 1.98 -3.51
CA ARG A 283 5.93 1.04 -3.91
C ARG A 283 7.16 1.20 -3.02
N CYS A 284 7.94 0.14 -2.94
CA CYS A 284 9.24 0.18 -2.27
C CYS A 284 10.13 1.29 -2.85
N LYS A 285 10.72 2.14 -2.01
CA LYS A 285 11.69 3.16 -2.46
C LYS A 285 13.02 2.48 -2.79
N CYS A 286 13.33 2.39 -4.08
CA CYS A 286 14.59 1.84 -4.60
C CYS A 286 15.29 2.77 -5.61
N ASN A 287 14.87 4.04 -5.67
CA ASN A 287 15.44 5.08 -6.54
C ASN A 287 15.54 4.68 -8.04
N GLY A 288 14.69 3.76 -8.50
CA GLY A 288 14.71 3.30 -9.89
C GLY A 288 15.83 2.31 -10.24
N HIS A 289 16.54 1.76 -9.24
CA HIS A 289 17.64 0.80 -9.40
C HIS A 289 17.30 -0.61 -8.89
N ALA A 290 16.03 -0.92 -8.64
CA ALA A 290 15.60 -2.29 -8.34
C ALA A 290 14.15 -2.52 -8.77
N SER A 291 13.87 -3.71 -9.28
CA SER A 291 12.55 -4.13 -9.73
C SER A 291 11.72 -4.84 -8.66
N LYS A 292 12.33 -5.17 -7.51
CA LYS A 292 11.65 -5.81 -6.39
C LYS A 292 12.36 -5.55 -5.06
N CYS A 293 11.61 -5.72 -3.98
CA CYS A 293 12.13 -5.80 -2.62
C CYS A 293 12.15 -7.25 -2.15
N VAL A 294 13.17 -7.62 -1.38
CA VAL A 294 13.35 -8.95 -0.79
C VAL A 294 13.67 -8.83 0.69
N LYS A 295 13.47 -9.89 1.46
CA LYS A 295 13.94 -9.94 2.84
C LYS A 295 15.44 -10.27 2.85
N ASP A 296 16.23 -9.53 3.61
CA ASP A 296 17.64 -9.85 3.87
C ASP A 296 17.78 -11.03 4.86
N ARG A 297 19.01 -11.34 5.27
CA ARG A 297 19.30 -12.44 6.18
C ARG A 297 18.76 -12.18 7.59
N GLU A 298 18.67 -10.92 7.98
CA GLU A 298 18.08 -10.47 9.24
C GLU A 298 16.53 -10.37 9.17
N GLY A 299 15.93 -10.60 8.00
CA GLY A 299 14.48 -10.56 7.78
C GLY A 299 13.93 -9.16 7.46
N ASN A 300 14.77 -8.15 7.32
CA ASN A 300 14.36 -6.79 6.96
C ASN A 300 14.07 -6.71 5.46
N LEU A 301 13.05 -5.92 5.09
CA LEU A 301 12.75 -5.68 3.69
C LEU A 301 13.76 -4.69 3.11
N VAL A 302 14.47 -5.08 2.05
CA VAL A 302 15.50 -4.27 1.35
C VAL A 302 15.32 -4.37 -0.16
N CYS A 303 15.83 -3.39 -0.91
CA CYS A 303 15.82 -3.47 -2.37
C CYS A 303 16.83 -4.51 -2.89
N GLU A 304 16.47 -5.27 -3.93
CA GLU A 304 17.42 -6.10 -4.66
C GLU A 304 18.20 -5.24 -5.68
N CYS A 305 19.16 -4.46 -5.19
CA CYS A 305 19.81 -3.41 -5.97
C CYS A 305 20.57 -3.89 -7.22
N LYS A 306 20.31 -3.21 -8.34
CA LYS A 306 20.95 -3.34 -9.66
C LYS A 306 21.77 -2.09 -9.97
N HIS A 307 22.19 -1.91 -11.23
CA HIS A 307 22.89 -0.69 -11.68
C HIS A 307 24.14 -0.36 -10.86
N ASN A 308 24.81 -1.38 -10.32
CA ASN A 308 25.95 -1.26 -9.40
C ASN A 308 25.69 -0.37 -8.17
N THR A 309 24.44 -0.28 -7.73
CA THR A 309 24.03 0.44 -6.52
C THR A 309 23.97 -0.50 -5.31
N ALA A 310 24.01 0.08 -4.12
CA ALA A 310 23.97 -0.59 -2.83
C ALA A 310 23.20 0.25 -1.82
N GLY A 311 22.97 -0.33 -0.64
CA GLY A 311 22.16 0.28 0.41
C GLY A 311 20.70 -0.16 0.36
N PRO A 312 19.95 0.06 1.45
CA PRO A 312 18.58 -0.44 1.57
C PRO A 312 17.64 0.16 0.52
N GLU A 313 17.90 1.39 0.07
CA GLU A 313 17.13 2.10 -0.96
C GLU A 313 17.87 2.20 -2.31
N CYS A 314 18.99 1.48 -2.50
CA CYS A 314 19.87 1.65 -3.65
C CYS A 314 20.38 3.10 -3.79
N ASP A 315 20.71 3.70 -2.64
CA ASP A 315 20.99 5.12 -2.40
C ASP A 315 22.50 5.47 -2.45
N ARG A 316 23.34 4.50 -2.78
CA ARG A 316 24.79 4.70 -2.94
C ARG A 316 25.37 3.74 -3.97
N CYS A 317 26.57 4.02 -4.47
CA CYS A 317 27.30 3.10 -5.34
C CYS A 317 27.95 1.96 -4.55
N LYS A 318 28.03 0.78 -5.18
CA LYS A 318 28.85 -0.34 -4.70
C LYS A 318 30.34 0.09 -4.64
N PRO A 319 31.14 -0.54 -3.77
CA PRO A 319 32.59 -0.39 -3.81
C PRO A 319 33.15 -0.57 -5.23
N PHE A 320 34.17 0.21 -5.56
CA PHE A 320 34.83 0.27 -6.88
C PHE A 320 34.02 0.88 -8.03
N HIS A 321 32.76 1.29 -7.81
CA HIS A 321 31.90 1.93 -8.81
C HIS A 321 31.71 3.43 -8.55
N TYR A 322 32.83 4.13 -8.37
CA TYR A 322 32.88 5.55 -7.99
C TYR A 322 33.41 6.45 -9.10
N ASP A 323 33.28 6.06 -10.36
CA ASP A 323 33.78 6.85 -11.51
C ASP A 323 32.93 8.11 -11.76
N ARG A 324 31.65 8.10 -11.35
CA ARG A 324 30.77 9.25 -11.29
C ARG A 324 29.91 9.27 -10.01
N PRO A 325 29.38 10.42 -9.58
CA PRO A 325 28.47 10.50 -8.45
C PRO A 325 27.22 9.63 -8.63
N TRP A 326 26.69 9.10 -7.53
CA TRP A 326 25.39 8.42 -7.53
C TRP A 326 24.27 9.39 -7.88
N GLN A 327 23.30 8.92 -8.66
CA GLN A 327 22.07 9.64 -8.98
C GLN A 327 20.91 8.66 -9.09
N ARG A 328 19.70 9.11 -8.71
CA ARG A 328 18.45 8.38 -8.91
C ARG A 328 18.21 8.17 -10.41
N ALA A 329 17.70 7.00 -10.80
CA ALA A 329 17.31 6.74 -12.18
C ALA A 329 16.05 7.54 -12.57
N THR A 330 16.08 8.14 -13.75
CA THR A 330 14.93 8.85 -14.36
C THR A 330 14.32 7.99 -15.46
N ALA A 331 13.20 8.42 -16.04
CA ALA A 331 12.62 7.73 -17.20
C ALA A 331 13.56 7.69 -18.42
N ARG A 332 14.50 8.64 -18.51
CA ARG A 332 15.42 8.77 -19.66
C ARG A 332 16.78 8.13 -19.41
N GLU A 333 17.31 8.28 -18.21
CA GLU A 333 18.66 7.85 -17.85
C GLU A 333 18.63 6.94 -16.63
N ALA A 334 19.24 5.75 -16.75
CA ALA A 334 19.28 4.75 -15.68
C ALA A 334 20.21 5.14 -14.53
N ASN A 335 21.17 6.03 -14.79
CA ASN A 335 22.12 6.56 -13.82
C ASN A 335 22.84 5.48 -13.01
N GLU A 336 23.30 4.44 -13.69
CA GLU A 336 24.06 3.36 -13.09
C GLU A 336 25.42 3.84 -12.56
N CYS A 337 25.89 3.21 -11.49
CA CYS A 337 27.23 3.46 -10.98
C CYS A 337 28.26 2.80 -11.90
N ILE A 338 29.29 3.57 -12.28
CA ILE A 338 30.31 3.16 -13.23
C ILE A 338 31.58 2.76 -12.47
N GLY A 339 32.11 1.59 -12.82
CA GLY A 339 33.38 1.08 -12.33
C GLY A 339 34.53 1.95 -12.81
N LYS A 340 35.50 2.25 -11.94
CA LYS A 340 36.75 2.84 -12.44
C LYS A 340 37.40 1.84 -13.38
N SER A 341 37.50 2.17 -14.66
CA SER A 341 38.39 1.45 -15.56
C SER A 341 39.81 1.65 -15.03
N LEU A 342 40.43 0.57 -14.52
CA LEU A 342 41.88 0.48 -14.48
C LEU A 342 42.32 0.51 -15.94
N ILE A 343 42.52 1.72 -16.49
CA ILE A 343 43.40 1.88 -17.63
C ILE A 343 44.74 1.38 -17.11
N VAL A 344 45.04 0.12 -17.38
CA VAL A 344 46.41 -0.37 -17.35
C VAL A 344 47.08 0.46 -18.42
N LEU A 345 47.69 1.57 -18.01
CA LEU A 345 48.71 2.25 -18.79
C LEU A 345 49.81 1.20 -18.94
N SER A 346 49.71 0.39 -20.00
CA SER A 346 50.83 -0.37 -20.53
C SER A 346 51.86 0.68 -20.94
N PHE A 347 52.65 1.14 -19.98
CA PHE A 347 53.94 1.74 -20.26
C PHE A 347 54.78 0.61 -20.82
N THR A 348 54.75 0.47 -22.14
CA THR A 348 55.79 -0.24 -22.88
C THR A 348 57.06 0.57 -22.65
N VAL A 349 57.94 0.06 -21.78
CA VAL A 349 59.30 0.58 -21.56
C VAL A 349 60.18 0.19 -22.74
#